data_AF-A0A7J5EG98-F1
#
_entry.id   AF-A0A7J5EG98-F1
#
_cell.length_a   1.000
_cell.length_b   1.000
_cell.length_c   1.000
_cell.angle_alpha   90.00
_cell.angle_beta   90.00
_cell.angle_gamma   90.00
#
_symmetry.space_group_name_H-M   'P 1'
#
loop_
_entity.id
_entity.type
_entity.pdbx_description
1 polymer ?
#
loop_
_entity_poly.entity_id
_entity_poly.type
_entity_poly.pdbx_seq_one_letter_code
_entity_poly.pdbx_strand_id
1 'polypeptide(L)'
;MPTVARLVSVMTLAAFAGGCSLAFVKKAPPSVPEGVWVECTESKLAPAVDTIFGISFLTAALGISQTDGIDPDARNVVGPMYGLGGLALVYSAYVGFRETGRCDRLHAAAEARGIYGPYPPPYPYPPPQQPYP
;
A
#
# COMPACT_ATOMS: atom_id res chain seq x y z
N MET A 1 -16.78 27.36 12.84
CA MET A 1 -15.95 26.22 13.29
C MET A 1 -16.58 24.82 13.11
N PRO A 2 -17.92 24.58 13.17
CA PRO A 2 -18.45 23.21 13.08
C PRO A 2 -18.43 22.59 11.67
N THR A 3 -18.29 23.40 10.62
CA THR A 3 -18.25 22.95 9.21
C THR A 3 -16.95 22.26 8.84
N VAL A 4 -15.81 22.75 9.35
CA VAL A 4 -14.50 22.12 9.10
C VAL A 4 -14.40 20.79 9.83
N ALA A 5 -14.84 20.73 11.10
CA ALA A 5 -14.87 19.49 11.88
C ALA A 5 -15.78 18.42 11.24
N ARG A 6 -16.92 18.82 10.65
CA ARG A 6 -17.80 17.92 9.90
C ARG A 6 -17.17 17.44 8.60
N LEU A 7 -16.49 18.30 7.85
CA LEU A 7 -15.78 17.90 6.64
C LEU A 7 -14.62 16.94 6.93
N VAL A 8 -13.85 17.20 7.99
CA VAL A 8 -12.78 16.30 8.44
C VAL A 8 -13.38 14.96 8.89
N SER A 9 -14.45 14.96 9.68
CA SER A 9 -15.11 13.73 10.11
C SER A 9 -15.67 12.92 8.94
N VAL A 10 -16.31 13.57 7.95
CA VAL A 10 -16.85 12.90 6.76
C VAL A 10 -15.74 12.38 5.87
N MET A 11 -14.64 13.12 5.67
CA MET A 11 -13.47 12.62 4.93
C MET A 11 -12.77 11.47 5.64
N THR A 12 -12.67 11.52 6.97
CA THR A 12 -12.08 10.45 7.77
C THR A 12 -12.97 9.20 7.70
N LEU A 13 -14.29 9.36 7.87
CA LEU A 13 -15.25 8.26 7.76
C LEU A 13 -15.32 7.69 6.33
N ALA A 14 -15.18 8.52 5.29
CA ALA A 14 -15.10 8.07 3.90
C ALA A 14 -13.76 7.38 3.60
N ALA A 15 -12.66 7.78 4.23
CA ALA A 15 -11.38 7.08 4.15
C ALA A 15 -11.43 5.72 4.88
N PHE A 16 -12.18 5.62 5.98
CA PHE A 16 -12.41 4.35 6.69
C PHE A 16 -13.43 3.44 5.99
N ALA A 17 -14.49 4.01 5.40
CA ALA A 17 -15.51 3.28 4.62
C ALA A 17 -15.02 2.91 3.20
N GLY A 18 -14.04 3.66 2.68
CA GLY A 18 -13.34 3.39 1.42
C GLY A 18 -12.25 2.31 1.53
N GLY A 19 -11.96 1.80 2.73
CA GLY A 19 -11.06 0.66 2.92
C GLY A 19 -9.58 1.03 2.95
N CYS A 20 -8.96 0.81 4.11
CA CYS A 20 -7.52 0.80 4.35
C CYS A 20 -6.80 0.05 3.22
N SER A 21 -5.70 0.61 2.69
CA SER A 21 -5.12 0.32 1.36
C SER A 21 -4.69 -1.13 1.06
N LEU A 22 -4.93 -2.08 1.94
CA LEU A 22 -4.87 -3.53 1.68
C LEU A 22 -6.08 -4.08 0.91
N ALA A 23 -7.23 -3.41 0.91
CA ALA A 23 -8.43 -3.88 0.22
C ALA A 23 -8.31 -3.85 -1.32
N PHE A 24 -7.48 -2.94 -1.87
CA PHE A 24 -7.30 -2.76 -3.31
C PHE A 24 -6.07 -3.48 -3.88
N VAL A 25 -5.29 -4.17 -3.04
CA VAL A 25 -4.12 -4.92 -3.48
C VAL A 25 -4.51 -6.37 -3.72
N LYS A 26 -4.64 -6.74 -4.99
CA LYS A 26 -4.75 -8.14 -5.40
C LYS A 26 -3.39 -8.80 -5.13
N LYS A 27 -3.33 -9.58 -4.06
CA LYS A 27 -2.10 -10.25 -3.61
C LYS A 27 -1.65 -11.28 -4.65
N ALA A 28 -0.35 -11.35 -4.88
CA ALA A 28 0.23 -12.45 -5.65
C ALA A 28 0.03 -13.78 -4.88
N PRO A 29 -0.36 -14.87 -5.54
CA PRO A 29 -0.56 -16.15 -4.87
C PRO A 29 0.76 -16.63 -4.23
N PRO A 30 0.73 -17.16 -3.00
CA PRO A 30 1.92 -17.38 -2.19
C PRO A 30 2.89 -18.43 -2.75
N SER A 31 2.39 -19.37 -3.55
CA SER A 31 3.14 -20.52 -4.09
C SER A 31 3.58 -20.37 -5.55
N VAL A 32 3.43 -19.19 -6.15
CA VAL A 32 3.78 -19.01 -7.57
C VAL A 32 5.30 -18.91 -7.73
N PRO A 33 5.91 -19.78 -8.56
CA PRO A 33 7.33 -19.71 -8.85
C PRO A 33 7.67 -18.46 -9.68
N GLU A 34 8.89 -17.95 -9.51
CA GLU A 34 9.36 -16.78 -10.25
C GLU A 34 9.36 -17.03 -11.76
N GLY A 35 8.88 -16.03 -12.51
CA GLY A 35 8.77 -16.07 -13.97
C GLY A 35 7.47 -16.67 -14.51
N VAL A 36 6.42 -16.74 -13.69
CA VAL A 36 5.04 -16.98 -14.12
C VAL A 36 4.27 -15.66 -14.02
N TRP A 37 3.58 -15.28 -15.09
CA TRP A 37 2.73 -14.10 -15.08
C TRP A 37 1.49 -14.34 -14.22
N VAL A 38 1.18 -13.40 -13.31
CA VAL A 38 0.02 -13.51 -12.41
C VAL A 38 -0.70 -12.18 -12.31
N GLU A 39 -2.02 -12.19 -12.33
CA GLU A 39 -2.76 -10.94 -12.12
C GLU A 39 -2.68 -10.49 -10.66
N CYS A 40 -1.77 -9.57 -10.36
CA CYS A 40 -1.64 -8.91 -9.08
C CYS A 40 -1.51 -7.38 -9.25
N THR A 41 -1.74 -6.64 -8.17
CA THR A 41 -1.64 -5.17 -8.19
C THR A 41 -0.18 -4.74 -8.17
N GLU A 42 0.25 -3.99 -9.18
CA GLU A 42 1.58 -3.35 -9.23
C GLU A 42 1.58 -1.91 -8.74
N SER A 43 0.40 -1.28 -8.71
CA SER A 43 0.29 0.14 -8.36
C SER A 43 0.73 0.40 -6.93
N LYS A 44 1.74 1.26 -6.79
CA LYS A 44 2.30 1.72 -5.51
C LYS A 44 1.56 2.94 -4.94
N LEU A 45 0.47 3.38 -5.59
CA LEU A 45 -0.30 4.56 -5.18
C LEU A 45 -0.97 4.37 -3.82
N ALA A 46 -1.66 3.26 -3.61
CA ALA A 46 -2.38 3.03 -2.35
C ALA A 46 -1.43 2.95 -1.13
N PRO A 47 -0.31 2.19 -1.19
CA PRO A 47 0.70 2.21 -0.12
C PRO A 47 1.34 3.59 0.10
N ALA A 48 1.55 4.37 -0.97
CA ALA A 48 2.09 5.73 -0.84
C ALA A 48 1.11 6.68 -0.11
N VAL A 49 -0.18 6.59 -0.44
CA VAL A 49 -1.23 7.35 0.24
C VAL A 49 -1.30 6.99 1.73
N ASP A 50 -1.27 5.70 2.06
CA ASP A 50 -1.21 5.25 3.46
C ASP A 50 0.01 5.80 4.21
N THR A 51 1.16 5.90 3.54
CA THR A 51 2.38 6.45 4.14
C THR A 51 2.20 7.94 4.47
N ILE A 52 1.64 8.72 3.54
CA ILE A 52 1.40 10.16 3.72
C ILE A 52 0.44 10.40 4.88
N PHE A 53 -0.69 9.69 4.91
CA PHE A 53 -1.66 9.82 5.99
C PHE A 53 -1.13 9.28 7.31
N GLY A 54 -0.41 8.15 7.30
CA GLY A 54 0.21 7.56 8.47
C GLY A 54 1.19 8.50 9.15
N ILE A 55 2.11 9.10 8.38
CA ILE A 55 3.07 10.09 8.91
C ILE A 55 2.35 11.33 9.41
N SER A 56 1.32 11.79 8.71
CA SER A 56 0.53 12.97 9.11
C SER A 56 -0.19 12.73 10.43
N PHE A 57 -0.76 11.54 10.64
CA PHE A 57 -1.41 11.14 11.88
C PHE A 57 -0.40 11.02 13.04
N LEU A 58 0.77 10.43 12.80
CA LEU A 58 1.84 10.36 13.81
C LEU A 58 2.33 11.76 14.21
N THR A 59 2.52 12.65 13.24
CA THR A 59 2.93 14.04 13.48
C THR A 59 1.87 14.80 14.28
N ALA A 60 0.58 14.60 13.95
CA ALA A 60 -0.52 15.17 14.71
C ALA A 60 -0.55 14.66 16.16
N ALA A 61 -0.34 13.36 16.37
CA ALA A 61 -0.28 12.76 17.71
C ALA A 61 0.83 13.38 18.56
N LEU A 62 2.02 13.60 17.97
CA LEU A 62 3.14 14.27 18.64
C LEU A 62 2.80 15.73 18.95
N GLY A 63 2.20 16.48 18.01
CA GLY A 63 1.79 17.86 18.24
C GLY A 63 0.77 18.01 19.38
N ILE A 64 -0.23 17.13 19.42
CA ILE A 64 -1.22 17.09 20.50
C ILE A 64 -0.56 16.79 21.85
N SER A 65 0.44 15.90 21.89
CA SER A 65 1.14 15.55 23.13
C SER A 65 1.92 16.72 23.76
N GLN A 66 2.38 17.66 22.94
CA GLN A 66 3.20 18.80 23.36
C GLN A 66 2.40 20.10 23.59
N THR A 67 1.09 20.10 23.35
CA THR A 67 0.28 21.31 23.48
C THR A 67 -0.29 21.42 24.90
N ASP A 68 0.20 22.40 25.66
CA ASP A 68 -0.21 22.62 27.07
C ASP A 68 -1.61 23.25 27.22
N GLY A 69 -2.20 23.75 26.12
CA GLY A 69 -3.53 24.38 26.12
C GLY A 69 -4.72 23.45 25.85
N ILE A 70 -4.47 22.14 25.65
CA ILE A 70 -5.53 21.15 25.41
C ILE A 70 -5.94 20.53 26.74
N ASP A 71 -7.25 20.39 26.93
CA ASP A 71 -7.81 19.66 28.07
C ASP A 71 -7.16 18.27 28.22
N PRO A 72 -6.67 17.91 29.43
CA PRO A 72 -5.88 16.69 29.62
C PRO A 72 -6.67 15.42 29.29
N ASP A 73 -7.98 15.39 29.50
CA ASP A 73 -8.82 14.23 29.15
C ASP A 73 -8.96 14.11 27.63
N ALA A 74 -9.16 15.24 26.94
CA ALA A 74 -9.16 15.27 25.49
C ALA A 74 -7.80 14.83 24.90
N ARG A 75 -6.68 15.27 25.49
CA ARG A 75 -5.33 14.88 25.06
C ARG A 75 -5.09 13.38 25.21
N ASN A 76 -5.55 12.79 26.31
CA ASN A 76 -5.39 11.37 26.61
C ASN A 76 -6.20 10.45 25.69
N VAL A 77 -7.27 10.94 25.07
CA VAL A 77 -8.05 10.17 24.09
C VAL A 77 -7.55 10.41 22.67
N VAL A 78 -7.38 11.68 22.30
CA VAL A 78 -7.08 12.07 20.92
C VAL A 78 -5.65 11.69 20.54
N GLY A 79 -4.68 11.87 21.44
CA GLY A 79 -3.27 11.52 21.20
C GLY A 79 -3.08 10.05 20.79
N PRO A 80 -3.54 9.08 21.61
CA PRO A 80 -3.49 7.66 21.25
C PRO A 80 -4.32 7.31 20.01
N MET A 81 -5.47 7.96 19.77
CA MET A 81 -6.28 7.71 18.58
C MET A 81 -5.51 8.05 17.30
N TYR A 82 -4.88 9.22 17.23
CA TYR A 82 -4.04 9.61 16.10
C TYR A 82 -2.76 8.77 16.02
N GLY A 83 -2.14 8.44 17.16
CA GLY A 83 -0.94 7.61 17.21
C GLY A 83 -1.18 6.19 16.67
N LEU A 84 -2.21 5.52 17.17
CA LEU A 84 -2.60 4.17 16.73
C LEU A 84 -3.09 4.18 15.28
N GLY A 85 -3.90 5.17 14.89
CA GLY A 85 -4.32 5.33 13.49
C GLY A 85 -3.15 5.53 12.54
N GLY A 86 -2.19 6.37 12.92
CA GLY A 86 -0.96 6.60 12.16
C GLY A 86 -0.11 5.33 12.03
N LEU A 87 0.11 4.60 13.12
CA LEU A 87 0.83 3.32 13.11
C LEU A 87 0.13 2.27 12.24
N ALA A 88 -1.20 2.19 12.29
CA ALA A 88 -1.98 1.26 11.48
C ALA A 88 -1.82 1.55 9.98
N LEU A 89 -1.84 2.83 9.58
CA LEU A 89 -1.62 3.24 8.20
C LEU A 89 -0.20 2.96 7.73
N VAL A 90 0.82 3.26 8.54
CA VAL A 90 2.22 2.94 8.22
C VAL A 90 2.41 1.42 8.07
N TYR A 91 1.81 0.63 8.94
CA TYR A 91 1.84 -0.84 8.82
C TYR A 91 1.13 -1.33 7.56
N SER A 92 -0.01 -0.74 7.23
CA SER A 92 -0.75 -1.02 5.98
C SER A 92 0.10 -0.70 4.75
N ALA A 93 0.77 0.45 4.72
CA ALA A 93 1.72 0.82 3.67
C ALA A 93 2.86 -0.20 3.55
N TYR A 94 3.46 -0.60 4.67
CA TYR A 94 4.55 -1.58 4.69
C TYR A 94 4.13 -2.91 4.04
N VAL A 95 2.98 -3.45 4.42
CA VAL A 95 2.47 -4.69 3.81
C VAL A 95 2.13 -4.44 2.34
N GLY A 96 1.50 -3.31 2.01
CA GLY A 96 1.16 -2.93 0.65
C GLY A 96 2.37 -2.91 -0.28
N PHE A 97 3.44 -2.19 0.08
CA PHE A 97 4.68 -2.15 -0.69
C PHE A 97 5.34 -3.51 -0.85
N ARG A 98 5.27 -4.36 0.18
CA ARG A 98 5.83 -5.71 0.13
C ARG A 98 5.11 -6.60 -0.89
N GLU A 99 3.78 -6.55 -0.91
CA GLU A 99 2.97 -7.36 -1.84
C GLU A 99 3.04 -6.81 -3.28
N THR A 100 2.96 -5.49 -3.47
CA THR A 100 3.11 -4.89 -4.81
C THR A 100 4.52 -5.11 -5.37
N GLY A 101 5.55 -5.01 -4.53
CA GLY A 101 6.93 -5.28 -4.93
C GLY A 101 7.20 -6.76 -5.24
N ARG A 102 6.43 -7.68 -4.66
CA ARG A 102 6.48 -9.10 -5.05
C ARG A 102 5.90 -9.30 -6.45
N CYS A 103 4.77 -8.65 -6.76
CA CYS A 103 4.16 -8.68 -8.08
C CYS A 103 5.13 -8.18 -9.16
N ASP A 104 5.74 -7.02 -8.91
CA ASP A 104 6.76 -6.37 -9.74
C ASP A 104 7.92 -7.34 -10.06
N ARG A 105 8.43 -8.08 -9.05
CA ARG A 105 9.47 -9.10 -9.27
C ARG A 105 9.02 -10.29 -10.10
N LEU A 106 7.78 -10.77 -9.92
CA LEU A 106 7.26 -11.90 -10.68
C LEU A 106 7.09 -11.52 -12.16
N HIS A 107 6.60 -10.32 -12.44
CA HIS A 107 6.47 -9.81 -13.80
C HIS A 107 7.83 -9.52 -14.42
N ALA A 108 8.75 -8.86 -13.73
CA ALA A 108 10.11 -8.66 -14.23
C ALA A 108 10.81 -10.00 -14.58
N ALA A 109 10.62 -11.04 -13.77
CA ALA A 109 11.14 -12.37 -14.05
C ALA A 109 10.44 -13.07 -15.23
N ALA A 110 9.14 -12.82 -15.44
CA ALA A 110 8.36 -13.36 -16.56
C ALA A 110 8.76 -12.66 -17.87
N GLU A 111 8.91 -11.34 -17.84
CA GLU A 111 9.38 -10.52 -18.96
C GLU A 111 10.80 -10.91 -19.38
N ALA A 112 11.70 -11.19 -18.43
CA ALA A 112 13.04 -11.71 -18.71
C ALA A 112 13.03 -13.06 -19.45
N ARG A 113 11.92 -13.82 -19.36
CA ARG A 113 11.69 -15.08 -20.09
C ARG A 113 10.88 -14.88 -21.38
N GLY A 114 10.57 -13.64 -21.76
CA GLY A 114 9.75 -13.32 -22.93
C GLY A 114 8.25 -13.57 -22.74
N ILE A 115 7.78 -13.70 -21.49
CA ILE A 115 6.36 -13.88 -21.16
C ILE A 115 5.78 -12.51 -20.82
N TYR A 116 4.98 -11.95 -21.71
CA TYR A 116 4.30 -10.67 -21.53
C TYR A 116 2.79 -10.88 -21.39
N GLY A 117 2.25 -10.61 -20.21
CA GLY A 117 0.82 -10.73 -19.96
C GLY A 117 0.34 -12.13 -19.59
N PRO A 118 -0.96 -12.27 -19.24
CA PRO A 118 -1.55 -13.52 -18.78
C PRO A 118 -1.76 -14.55 -19.90
N TYR A 119 -1.57 -14.14 -21.16
CA TYR A 119 -1.74 -15.02 -22.30
C TYR A 119 -0.40 -15.74 -22.59
N PRO A 120 -0.39 -17.07 -22.67
CA PRO A 120 0.79 -17.77 -23.15
C PRO A 120 1.15 -17.25 -24.55
N PRO A 121 2.44 -17.04 -24.87
CA PRO A 121 2.82 -16.67 -26.22
C PRO A 121 2.25 -17.72 -27.20
N PRO A 122 1.60 -17.30 -28.30
CA PRO A 122 0.95 -18.24 -29.23
C PRO A 122 1.92 -19.21 -29.90
N TYR A 123 3.24 -19.00 -29.77
CA TYR A 123 4.29 -19.83 -30.35
C TYR A 123 5.40 -20.06 -29.32
N PRO A 124 5.95 -21.28 -29.20
CA PRO A 124 7.20 -21.50 -28.50
C PRO A 124 8.30 -20.66 -29.19
N TYR A 125 8.94 -19.75 -28.48
CA TYR A 125 10.15 -19.12 -29.00
C TYR A 125 11.19 -20.22 -29.26
N PRO A 126 11.78 -20.29 -30.46
CA PRO A 126 12.90 -21.20 -30.69
C PRO A 126 14.02 -20.86 -29.70
N PRO A 127 14.73 -21.86 -29.15
CA PRO A 127 15.81 -21.62 -28.21
C PRO A 127 16.85 -20.68 -28.84
N PRO A 128 17.45 -19.77 -28.05
CA PRO A 128 18.48 -18.87 -28.55
C PRO A 128 19.58 -19.71 -29.21
N GLN A 129 19.77 -19.51 -30.51
CA GLN A 129 20.86 -20.16 -31.23
C GLN A 129 22.16 -19.67 -30.61
N GLN A 130 22.87 -20.56 -29.92
CA GLN A 130 24.22 -20.25 -29.47
C GLN A 130 25.06 -19.94 -30.72
N PRO A 131 25.88 -18.88 -30.71
CA PRO A 131 26.84 -18.64 -31.78
C PRO A 131 27.69 -19.88 -31.94
N TYR A 132 27.68 -20.49 -33.14
CA TYR A 132 28.59 -21.59 -33.45
C TYR A 132 30.04 -21.09 -33.27
N PRO A 133 30.92 -21.87 -32.61
CA PRO A 133 32.33 -21.54 -32.45
C PRO A 133 33.10 -21.54 -33.78
#